data_AF-A0A9N9ED16-F1
#
_entry.id   AF-A0A9N9ED16-F1
#
_cell.length_a   1.000
_cell.length_b   1.000
_cell.length_c   1.000
_cell.angle_alpha   90.00
_cell.angle_beta   90.00
_cell.angle_gamma   90.00
#
_symmetry.space_group_name_H-M   'P 1'
#
loop_
_entity.id
_entity.type
_entity.pdbx_description
1 polymer ?
#
loop_
_entity_poly.entity_id
_entity_poly.type
_entity_poly.pdbx_seq_one_letter_code
_entity_poly.pdbx_strand_id
1 'polypeptide(L)'
;VTNILSNLKMIPDDKQPADYDPVVCAKSYWIFAKRGGLLNVLPDVNIWVKKNEPIATLHSVFGILVETYYAPEDGIVIGKEMDPVCQSGQRILHLGVVEEEFAAKVDDGHL
;
A
#
# COMPACT_ATOMS: atom_id res chain seq x y z
N VAL A 1 3.13 -4.02 -20.81
CA VAL A 1 2.77 -5.34 -21.41
C VAL A 1 3.67 -5.77 -22.58
N THR A 2 4.33 -4.85 -23.27
CA THR A 2 5.24 -5.11 -24.41
C THR A 2 6.37 -6.09 -24.09
N ASN A 3 6.99 -6.00 -22.91
CA ASN A 3 8.05 -6.92 -22.48
C ASN A 3 7.65 -8.41 -22.58
N ILE A 4 6.39 -8.75 -22.24
CA ILE A 4 5.88 -10.13 -22.33
C ILE A 4 5.66 -10.54 -23.79
N LEU A 5 5.03 -9.67 -24.59
CA LEU A 5 4.73 -9.95 -26.00
C LEU A 5 6.02 -10.11 -26.82
N SER A 6 7.02 -9.27 -26.57
CA SER A 6 8.37 -9.42 -27.13
C SER A 6 8.98 -10.75 -26.71
N ASN A 7 8.93 -11.11 -25.41
CA ASN A 7 9.49 -12.37 -24.92
C ASN A 7 8.82 -13.60 -25.54
N LEU A 8 7.52 -13.50 -25.85
CA LEU A 8 6.74 -14.52 -26.55
C LEU A 8 6.87 -14.44 -28.08
N LYS A 9 7.74 -13.57 -28.62
CA LYS A 9 7.99 -13.36 -30.05
C LYS A 9 6.75 -12.96 -30.85
N MET A 10 5.79 -12.32 -30.21
CA MET A 10 4.57 -11.82 -30.86
C MET A 10 4.80 -10.46 -31.53
N ILE A 11 5.81 -9.71 -31.08
CA ILE A 11 6.24 -8.41 -31.61
C ILE A 11 7.79 -8.35 -31.61
N PRO A 12 8.40 -7.40 -32.35
CA PRO A 12 9.84 -7.17 -32.28
C PRO A 12 10.35 -6.94 -30.85
N ASP A 13 11.58 -7.38 -30.59
CA ASP A 13 12.17 -7.27 -29.25
C ASP A 13 12.64 -5.83 -28.97
N ASP A 14 11.94 -5.18 -28.05
CA ASP A 14 12.28 -3.88 -27.47
C ASP A 14 12.11 -3.95 -25.94
N LYS A 15 12.72 -4.98 -25.33
CA LYS A 15 12.69 -5.15 -23.86
C LYS A 15 13.39 -3.99 -23.19
N GLN A 16 12.64 -3.28 -22.35
CA GLN A 16 13.20 -2.34 -21.39
C GLN A 16 13.47 -3.05 -20.06
N PRO A 17 14.68 -2.91 -19.49
CA PRO A 17 14.95 -3.40 -18.14
C PRO A 17 14.05 -2.68 -17.13
N ALA A 18 13.79 -3.32 -15.99
CA ALA A 18 13.09 -2.65 -14.89
C ALA A 18 14.00 -1.56 -14.30
N ASP A 19 13.43 -0.41 -13.98
CA ASP A 19 14.16 0.72 -13.39
C ASP A 19 14.59 0.45 -11.94
N TYR A 20 13.92 -0.48 -11.26
CA TYR A 20 14.12 -0.79 -9.84
C TYR A 20 14.02 -2.28 -9.55
N ASP A 21 14.72 -2.70 -8.50
CA ASP A 21 14.61 -4.05 -7.97
C ASP A 21 13.25 -4.27 -7.29
N PRO A 22 12.66 -5.47 -7.41
CA PRO A 22 11.40 -5.79 -6.76
C PRO A 22 11.56 -5.81 -5.24
N VAL A 23 10.55 -5.29 -4.54
CA VAL A 23 10.45 -5.42 -3.08
C VAL A 23 9.90 -6.81 -2.73
N VAL A 24 10.67 -7.60 -1.98
CA VAL A 24 10.25 -8.94 -1.52
C VAL A 24 9.70 -8.85 -0.11
N CYS A 25 8.39 -9.03 0.04
CA CYS A 25 7.74 -9.10 1.34
C CYS A 25 7.78 -10.53 1.88
N ALA A 26 8.29 -10.72 3.09
CA ALA A 26 8.27 -12.00 3.79
C ALA A 26 6.87 -12.39 4.27
N LYS A 27 6.11 -11.40 4.71
CA LYS A 27 4.69 -11.55 5.05
C LYS A 27 3.91 -10.33 4.61
N SER A 28 2.61 -10.50 4.46
CA SER A 28 1.71 -9.38 4.23
C SER A 28 0.34 -9.68 4.82
N TYR A 29 -0.40 -8.64 5.18
CA TYR A 29 -1.74 -8.79 5.73
C TYR A 29 -2.56 -7.53 5.57
N TRP A 30 -3.87 -7.72 5.68
CA TRP A 30 -4.84 -6.63 5.63
C TRP A 30 -5.10 -6.08 7.03
N ILE A 31 -5.13 -4.75 7.12
CA ILE A 31 -5.66 -4.01 8.25
C ILE A 31 -7.14 -3.79 7.99
N PHE A 32 -7.98 -4.04 9.00
CA PHE A 32 -9.42 -4.04 8.88
C PHE A 32 -10.08 -2.94 9.71
N ALA A 33 -11.17 -2.40 9.19
CA ALA A 33 -11.97 -1.41 9.88
C ALA A 33 -12.73 -2.04 11.04
N LYS A 34 -12.68 -1.39 12.22
CA LYS A 34 -13.45 -1.83 13.40
C LYS A 34 -14.87 -1.27 13.40
N ARG A 35 -15.12 -0.20 12.64
CA ARG A 35 -16.38 0.55 12.57
C ARG A 35 -16.61 1.04 11.15
N GLY A 36 -17.88 1.26 10.80
CA GLY A 36 -18.25 1.87 9.52
C GLY A 36 -18.25 3.40 9.59
N GLY A 37 -18.08 4.05 8.44
CA GLY A 37 -18.01 5.50 8.33
C GLY A 37 -17.35 5.96 7.03
N LEU A 38 -16.90 7.22 7.03
CA LEU A 38 -16.14 7.82 5.95
C LEU A 38 -14.65 7.57 6.16
N LEU A 39 -14.07 6.68 5.38
CA LEU A 39 -12.66 6.28 5.44
C LEU A 39 -11.82 7.17 4.52
N ASN A 40 -10.68 7.61 5.06
CA ASN A 40 -9.62 8.23 4.29
C ASN A 40 -8.32 7.49 4.57
N VAL A 41 -7.77 6.80 3.57
CA VAL A 41 -6.48 6.11 3.65
C VAL A 41 -5.39 7.07 3.17
N LEU A 42 -4.45 7.38 4.06
CA LEU A 42 -3.49 8.48 3.91
C LEU A 42 -2.36 8.17 2.90
N PRO A 43 -1.61 7.06 3.04
CA PRO A 43 -0.54 6.76 2.10
C PRO A 43 -1.07 6.23 0.77
N ASP A 44 -0.29 6.41 -0.29
CA ASP A 44 -0.52 5.75 -1.58
C ASP A 44 0.16 4.37 -1.64
N VAL A 45 -0.17 3.60 -2.68
CA VAL A 45 0.50 2.32 -2.93
C VAL A 45 1.97 2.55 -3.28
N ASN A 46 2.83 1.60 -2.92
CA ASN A 46 4.29 1.66 -3.01
C ASN A 46 4.97 2.68 -2.06
N ILE A 47 4.22 3.31 -1.15
CA ILE A 47 4.80 4.16 -0.10
C ILE A 47 5.22 3.32 1.10
N TRP A 48 6.35 3.67 1.70
CA TRP A 48 6.82 3.08 2.96
C TRP A 48 6.16 3.78 4.15
N VAL A 49 5.73 2.99 5.13
CA VAL A 49 5.17 3.50 6.39
C VAL A 49 5.96 2.96 7.57
N LYS A 50 6.11 3.77 8.60
CA LYS A 50 6.75 3.40 9.87
C LYS A 50 5.74 2.90 10.88
N LYS A 51 6.17 2.01 11.76
CA LYS A 51 5.37 1.59 12.91
C LYS A 51 4.85 2.81 13.67
N ASN A 52 3.56 2.78 14.00
CA ASN A 52 2.80 3.86 14.64
C ASN A 52 2.58 5.12 13.78
N GLU A 53 2.92 5.10 12.48
CA GLU A 53 2.52 6.16 11.56
C GLU A 53 1.01 6.08 11.28
N PRO A 54 0.28 7.20 11.26
CA PRO A 54 -1.14 7.20 10.91
C PRO A 54 -1.32 6.81 9.44
N ILE A 55 -2.13 5.79 9.19
CA ILE A 55 -2.36 5.26 7.83
C ILE A 55 -3.79 5.49 7.35
N ALA A 56 -4.75 5.67 8.25
CA ALA A 56 -6.11 6.00 7.87
C ALA A 56 -6.86 6.73 8.97
N THR A 57 -7.84 7.54 8.58
CA THR A 57 -8.80 8.16 9.50
C THR A 57 -10.22 7.78 9.09
N LEU A 58 -11.05 7.47 10.08
CA LEU A 58 -12.46 7.19 9.90
C LEU A 58 -13.28 8.30 10.54
N HIS A 59 -14.21 8.87 9.78
CA HIS A 59 -15.12 9.91 10.24
C HIS A 59 -16.57 9.43 10.23
N SER A 60 -17.41 10.04 11.05
CA SER A 60 -18.86 9.87 10.93
C SER A 60 -19.39 10.65 9.72
N VAL A 61 -20.66 10.43 9.37
CA VAL A 61 -21.35 11.20 8.33
C VAL A 61 -21.44 12.70 8.64
N PHE A 62 -21.20 13.09 9.90
CA PHE A 62 -21.17 14.49 10.33
C PHE A 62 -19.73 15.07 10.36
N GLY A 63 -18.74 14.35 9.84
CA GLY A 63 -17.34 14.78 9.80
C GLY A 63 -16.60 14.67 11.14
N ILE A 64 -17.18 14.00 12.14
CA ILE A 64 -16.53 13.82 13.44
C ILE A 64 -15.52 12.67 13.33
N LEU A 65 -14.27 12.88 13.77
CA LEU A 65 -13.26 11.82 13.81
C LEU A 65 -13.68 10.70 14.78
N VAL A 66 -13.78 9.48 14.27
CA VAL A 66 -14.22 8.29 15.00
C VAL A 66 -13.05 7.38 15.36
N GLU A 67 -12.09 7.22 14.44
CA GLU A 67 -10.90 6.38 14.67
C GLU A 67 -9.73 6.84 13.80
N THR A 68 -8.52 6.68 14.31
CA THR A 68 -7.28 6.74 13.53
C THR A 68 -6.63 5.36 13.57
N TYR A 69 -6.29 4.84 12.40
CA TYR A 69 -5.56 3.59 12.24
C TYR A 69 -4.08 3.91 12.06
N TYR A 70 -3.24 3.11 12.70
CA TYR A 70 -1.80 3.26 12.67
C TYR A 70 -1.16 2.01 12.09
N ALA A 71 -0.01 2.18 11.44
CA ALA A 71 0.78 1.07 10.96
C ALA A 71 1.27 0.21 12.15
N PRO A 72 0.97 -1.10 12.18
CA PRO A 72 1.37 -1.99 13.27
C PRO A 72 2.88 -2.30 13.29
N GLU A 73 3.54 -2.22 12.14
CA GLU A 73 4.97 -2.44 11.94
C GLU A 73 5.45 -1.65 10.71
N ASP A 74 6.77 -1.54 10.54
CA ASP A 74 7.37 -0.94 9.35
C ASP A 74 7.04 -1.80 8.13
N GLY A 75 6.69 -1.16 7.01
CA GLY A 75 6.33 -1.90 5.80
C GLY A 75 6.04 -1.01 4.59
N ILE A 76 5.69 -1.65 3.49
CA ILE A 76 5.29 -1.01 2.24
C ILE A 76 3.80 -1.22 1.98
N VAL A 77 3.12 -0.19 1.50
CA VAL A 77 1.70 -0.26 1.13
C VAL A 77 1.56 -1.00 -0.19
N ILE A 78 1.03 -2.22 -0.15
CA ILE A 78 0.77 -3.04 -1.35
C ILE A 78 -0.54 -2.61 -2.02
N GLY A 79 -1.53 -2.25 -1.21
CA GLY A 79 -2.86 -1.89 -1.67
C GLY A 79 -3.62 -1.09 -0.61
N LYS A 80 -4.58 -0.29 -1.06
CA LYS A 80 -5.44 0.51 -0.19
C LYS A 80 -6.89 0.51 -0.65
N GLU A 81 -7.79 0.70 0.28
CA GLU A 81 -9.20 0.99 -0.01
C GLU A 81 -9.33 2.40 -0.61
N MET A 82 -10.14 2.50 -1.65
CA MET A 82 -10.41 3.75 -2.37
C MET A 82 -11.87 4.19 -2.24
N ASP A 83 -12.77 3.28 -1.84
CA ASP A 83 -14.14 3.66 -1.51
C ASP A 83 -14.15 4.45 -0.19
N PRO A 84 -14.58 5.73 -0.19
CA PRO A 84 -14.68 6.49 1.04
C PRO A 84 -15.74 5.93 1.99
N VAL A 85 -16.69 5.12 1.51
CA VAL A 85 -17.69 4.47 2.35
C VAL A 85 -17.17 3.14 2.84
N CYS A 86 -16.89 3.07 4.14
CA CYS A 86 -16.33 1.89 4.77
C CYS A 86 -17.34 1.23 5.72
N GLN A 87 -17.41 -0.09 5.67
CA GLN A 87 -18.17 -0.92 6.61
C GLN A 87 -17.26 -1.56 7.67
N SER A 88 -17.85 -1.94 8.80
CA SER A 88 -17.12 -2.72 9.82
C SER A 88 -16.63 -4.04 9.23
N GLY A 89 -15.36 -4.37 9.46
CA GLY A 89 -14.70 -5.55 8.92
C GLY A 89 -14.20 -5.40 7.48
N GLN A 90 -14.38 -4.25 6.84
CA GLN A 90 -13.83 -3.99 5.50
C GLN A 90 -12.30 -3.84 5.57
N ARG A 91 -11.64 -4.18 4.47
CA ARG A 91 -10.19 -4.01 4.30
C ARG A 91 -9.88 -2.52 4.14
N ILE A 92 -8.85 -2.04 4.83
CA ILE A 92 -8.37 -0.65 4.77
C ILE A 92 -7.09 -0.57 3.95
N LEU A 93 -6.08 -1.33 4.35
CA LEU A 93 -4.73 -1.25 3.81
C LEU A 93 -4.06 -2.62 3.85
N HIS A 94 -3.43 -3.01 2.75
CA HIS A 94 -2.62 -4.23 2.65
C HIS A 94 -1.16 -3.85 2.88
N LEU A 95 -0.63 -4.25 4.04
CA LEU A 95 0.74 -3.97 4.43
C LEU A 95 1.65 -5.15 4.06
N GLY A 96 2.73 -4.86 3.34
CA GLY A 96 3.83 -5.79 3.10
C GLY A 96 4.97 -5.54 4.07
N VAL A 97 5.52 -6.61 4.65
CA VAL A 97 6.64 -6.56 5.60
C VAL A 97 7.80 -7.36 5.03
N VAL A 98 8.99 -6.76 5.04
CA VAL A 98 10.23 -7.35 4.51
C VAL A 98 11.07 -7.99 5.64
N GLU A 99 11.80 -9.08 5.37
CA GLU A 99 12.65 -9.77 6.36
C GLU A 99 14.13 -9.33 6.34
N GLU A 100 14.63 -8.74 5.25
CA GLU A 100 16.05 -8.36 5.06
C GLU A 100 16.25 -6.87 4.69
N GLU A 101 17.51 -6.42 4.78
CA GLU A 101 17.95 -5.04 4.52
C GLU A 101 17.48 -4.54 3.15
N PHE A 102 16.69 -3.47 3.21
CA PHE A 102 16.31 -2.54 2.14
C PHE A 102 16.97 -2.80 0.77
N ALA A 103 16.17 -3.22 -0.22
CA ALA A 103 16.41 -2.70 -1.56
C ALA A 103 16.37 -1.17 -1.40
N ALA A 104 17.52 -0.53 -1.65
CA ALA A 104 17.83 0.83 -1.24
C ALA A 104 16.59 1.73 -1.34
N LYS A 105 16.27 2.43 -0.25
CA LYS A 105 15.29 3.52 -0.19
C LYS A 105 15.17 4.15 -1.58
N VAL A 106 14.05 3.95 -2.25
CA VAL A 106 13.64 4.89 -3.28
C VAL A 106 13.26 6.11 -2.47
N ASP A 107 14.09 7.15 -2.51
CA ASP A 107 13.78 8.43 -1.89
C ASP A 107 12.57 9.00 -2.65
N ASP A 108 11.37 8.68 -2.16
CA ASP A 108 10.08 9.11 -2.69
C ASP A 108 9.65 10.48 -2.13
N GLY A 109 10.53 11.14 -1.38
CA GLY A 109 10.30 12.47 -0.83
C GLY A 109 9.36 12.48 0.38
N HIS A 110 9.18 11.35 1.07
CA HIS A 110 8.50 11.32 2.37
C HIS A 110 9.53 11.24 3.53
N LEU A 111 9.79 12.42 4.12
CA LEU A 111 10.39 12.63 5.44
C LEU A 111 9.39 13.32 6.36
#